data_AF-A0A2A2ZRA5-F1
#
_entry.id   AF-A0A2A2ZRA5-F1
#
_cell.length_a   1.000
_cell.length_b   1.000
_cell.length_c   1.000
_cell.angle_alpha   90.00
_cell.angle_beta   90.00
_cell.angle_gamma   90.00
#
_symmetry.space_group_name_H-M   'P 1'
#
loop_
_entity.id
_entity.type
_entity.pdbx_description
1 polymer ?
#
loop_
_entity_poly.entity_id
_entity_poly.type
_entity_poly.pdbx_seq_one_letter_code
_entity_poly.pdbx_strand_id
1 'polypeptide(L)' 'MEAHGNPELVPVENLHSGDPITDCGQRYIVLESKTLNDCVVLELESRVDHQLQVIEKSFPTGYHVGRANHRVL' A
#
# COMPACT_ATOMS: atom_id res chain seq x y z
N MET A 1 1.87 -24.23 -7.78
CA MET A 1 1.03 -23.42 -8.68
C MET A 1 1.31 -21.97 -8.34
N GLU A 2 2.37 -21.44 -8.93
CA GLU A 2 2.97 -20.16 -8.55
C GLU A 2 2.29 -19.05 -9.35
N ALA A 3 1.20 -18.48 -8.80
CA ALA A 3 0.70 -17.22 -9.30
C ALA A 3 1.59 -16.08 -8.74
N HIS A 4 2.88 -16.10 -9.06
CA HIS A 4 3.78 -14.97 -8.84
C HIS A 4 3.50 -13.94 -9.94
N GLY A 5 2.27 -13.45 -9.99
CA GLY A 5 1.94 -12.27 -10.77
C GLY A 5 2.82 -11.16 -10.19
N ASN A 6 3.80 -10.70 -10.96
CA ASN A 6 4.63 -9.57 -10.56
C ASN A 6 3.67 -8.48 -10.06
N PRO A 7 3.68 -8.15 -8.76
CA PRO A 7 2.85 -7.07 -8.28
C PRO A 7 3.31 -5.83 -9.04
N GLU A 8 2.40 -5.19 -9.76
CA GLU A 8 2.70 -3.95 -10.47
C GLU A 8 3.26 -2.97 -9.44
N LEU A 9 4.56 -2.67 -9.54
CA LEU A 9 5.21 -1.80 -8.58
C LEU A 9 4.78 -0.37 -8.89
N VAL A 10 4.12 0.27 -7.93
CA VAL A 10 3.67 1.65 -8.03
C VAL A 10 4.46 2.53 -7.06
N PRO A 11 4.90 3.73 -7.48
CA PRO A 11 5.55 4.65 -6.57
C PRO A 11 4.56 5.15 -5.54
N VAL A 12 5.01 5.34 -4.30
CA VAL A 12 4.15 5.80 -3.18
C VAL A 12 3.51 7.17 -3.43
N GLU A 13 4.11 7.97 -4.31
CA GLU A 13 3.61 9.29 -4.73
C GLU A 13 2.36 9.22 -5.62
N ASN A 14 2.14 8.09 -6.30
CA ASN A 14 0.98 7.88 -7.16
C ASN A 14 -0.17 7.13 -6.46
N LEU A 15 -0.03 6.87 -5.16
CA LEU A 15 -1.06 6.20 -4.39
C LEU A 15 -2.13 7.19 -3.97
N HIS A 16 -3.38 6.77 -4.09
CA HIS A 16 -4.52 7.54 -3.64
C HIS A 16 -5.30 6.80 -2.56
N SER A 17 -6.15 7.52 -1.85
CA SER A 17 -7.08 6.92 -0.92
C SER A 17 -7.97 5.89 -1.62
N GLY A 18 -8.08 4.71 -1.03
CA GLY A 18 -8.76 3.54 -1.59
C GLY A 18 -7.86 2.60 -2.38
N ASP A 19 -6.61 2.95 -2.71
CA ASP A 19 -5.73 2.05 -3.45
C ASP A 19 -5.28 0.86 -2.57
N PRO A 20 -5.54 -0.38 -3.01
CA PRO A 20 -5.00 -1.56 -2.34
C PRO A 20 -3.53 -1.77 -2.73
N ILE A 21 -2.66 -1.86 -1.72
CA ILE A 21 -1.22 -2.09 -1.90
C ILE A 21 -0.75 -3.34 -1.13
N THR A 22 0.44 -3.81 -1.44
CA THR A 22 1.16 -4.88 -0.75
C THR A 22 2.59 -4.43 -0.50
N ASP A 23 3.00 -4.44 0.77
CA ASP A 23 4.34 -4.08 1.23
C ASP A 23 4.86 -5.22 2.10
N CYS A 24 6.06 -5.72 1.80
CA CYS A 24 6.70 -6.84 2.51
C CYS A 24 5.80 -8.09 2.70
N GLY A 25 4.94 -8.40 1.72
CA GLY A 25 4.02 -9.54 1.77
C GLY A 25 2.73 -9.31 2.56
N GLN A 26 2.55 -8.14 3.18
CA GLN A 26 1.33 -7.74 3.86
C GLN A 26 0.49 -6.83 2.98
N ARG A 27 -0.83 -7.06 2.95
CA ARG A 27 -1.78 -6.23 2.20
C ARG A 27 -2.28 -5.07 3.05
N TYR A 28 -2.33 -3.90 2.44
CA TYR A 28 -2.87 -2.68 3.03
C TYR A 28 -3.83 -1.99 2.07
N ILE A 29 -4.71 -1.14 2.60
CA ILE A 29 -5.50 -0.19 1.80
C ILE A 29 -5.07 1.20 2.20
N VAL A 30 -4.73 2.04 1.23
CA VAL A 30 -4.38 3.43 1.49
C VAL A 30 -5.64 4.17 1.93
N LEU A 31 -5.61 4.78 3.12
CA LEU A 31 -6.69 5.62 3.63
C LEU A 31 -6.43 7.08 3.29
N GLU A 32 -5.20 7.53 3.50
CA GLU A 32 -4.75 8.88 3.17
C GLU A 32 -3.29 8.84 2.71
N SER A 33 -2.94 9.78 1.83
CA SER A 33 -1.57 9.96 1.33
C SER A 33 -1.16 11.42 1.46
N LYS A 34 -0.02 11.66 2.09
CA LYS A 34 0.52 13.01 2.31
C LYS A 34 1.98 13.08 1.87
N THR A 35 2.23 13.82 0.82
CA THR A 35 3.59 14.12 0.36
C THR A 35 4.20 15.23 1.23
N LEU A 36 5.29 14.91 1.90
CA LEU A 36 6.22 15.84 2.53
C LEU A 36 7.46 15.97 1.63
N ASN A 37 8.22 17.05 1.77
CA ASN A 37 9.27 17.43 0.80
C ASN A 37 10.18 16.26 0.34
N ASP A 38 10.58 15.36 1.25
CA ASP A 38 11.50 14.25 0.97
C ASP A 38 10.89 12.86 1.26
N CYS A 39 9.62 12.80 1.67
CA CYS A 39 8.97 11.55 2.04
C CYS A 39 7.44 11.60 1.85
N VAL A 40 6.84 10.45 1.55
CA VAL A 40 5.38 10.29 1.49
C VAL A 40 4.94 9.55 2.75
N VAL A 41 4.04 10.16 3.49
CA VAL A 41 3.36 9.52 4.63
C VAL A 41 2.05 8.94 4.14
N LEU A 42 1.85 7.66 4.37
CA LEU A 42 0.62 6.95 4.04
C LEU A 42 -0.05 6.51 5.34
N GLU A 43 -1.34 6.83 5.45
CA GLU A 43 -2.22 6.17 6.39
C GLU A 43 -2.75 4.90 5.72
N LEU A 44 -2.57 3.76 6.38
CA LEU A 44 -2.84 2.45 5.84
C LEU A 44 -3.80 1.68 6.75
N GLU A 45 -4.85 1.13 6.14
CA GLU A 45 -5.69 0.11 6.76
C GLU A 45 -5.00 -1.25 6.60
N SER A 46 -4.73 -1.91 7.72
CA SER A 46 -4.30 -3.30 7.78
C SER A 46 -5.39 -4.15 8.44
N ARG A 47 -5.61 -5.36 7.92
CA ARG A 47 -6.45 -6.36 8.59
C ARG A 47 -5.55 -7.48 9.11
N VAL A 48 -5.39 -7.53 10.42
CA VAL A 48 -4.65 -8.59 11.10
C VAL A 48 -5.60 -9.20 12.12
N ASP A 49 -5.70 -10.52 12.14
CA ASP A 49 -6.55 -11.26 13.09
C ASP A 49 -8.02 -10.80 13.09
N HIS A 50 -8.60 -10.59 11.90
CA HIS A 50 -9.96 -10.07 11.72
C HIS A 50 -10.23 -8.68 12.32
N GLN A 51 -9.20 -7.99 12.85
CA GLN A 51 -9.30 -6.63 13.34
C GLN A 51 -8.74 -5.65 12.32
N LEU A 52 -9.50 -4.58 12.12
CA LEU A 52 -9.08 -3.41 11.36
C LEU A 52 -8.14 -2.57 12.21
N GLN A 53 -6.96 -2.30 11.69
CA GLN A 53 -5.95 -1.44 12.31
C GLN A 53 -5.57 -0.36 11.32
N VAL A 54 -5.50 0.87 11.81
CA VAL A 54 -4.96 2.01 11.07
C VAL A 54 -3.52 2.18 11.51
N ILE A 55 -2.61 2.17 10.55
CA ILE A 55 -1.18 2.42 10.78
C ILE A 55 -0.72 3.58 9.90
N GLU A 56 0.12 4.43 10.45
CA GLU A 56 0.84 5.44 9.68
C GLU A 56 2.22 4.89 9.32
N LYS A 57 2.61 5.01 8.05
CA LYS A 57 3.96 4.68 7.59
C LYS A 57 4.50 5.80 6.73
N SER A 58 5.76 6.17 6.97
CA SER A 58 6.51 7.07 6.10
C SER A 58 7.39 6.27 5.15
N PHE A 59 7.38 6.68 3.89
CA PHE A 59 8.17 6.09 2.82
C PHE A 59 9.01 7.19 2.17
N PRO A 60 10.26 6.90 1.78
CA PRO A 60 11.04 7.87 1.02
C PRO A 60 10.42 8.10 -0.36
N THR A 61 10.56 9.32 -0.89
CA THR A 61 10.14 9.64 -2.27
C THR A 61 10.81 8.68 -3.26
N GLY A 62 10.09 8.23 -4.29
CA GLY A 62 10.56 7.19 -5.21
C GLY A 62 10.55 5.75 -4.66
N TYR A 63 10.07 5.51 -3.43
CA TYR A 63 9.83 4.14 -2.95
C TYR A 63 8.68 3.50 -3.74
N HIS A 64 8.82 2.21 -4.03
CA HIS A 64 7.83 1.45 -4.78
C HIS A 64 7.19 0.39 -3.90
N VAL A 65 5.86 0.31 -3.93
CA VAL A 65 5.08 -0.75 -3.29
C VAL A 65 4.40 -1.60 -4.34
N GLY A 66 4.09 -2.85 -4.01
CA GLY A 66 3.30 -3.68 -4.89
C GLY A 66 1.86 -3.19 -4.92
N ARG A 67 1.26 -3.03 -6.10
CA ARG A 67 -0.17 -2.81 -6.22
C ARG A 67 -0.89 -4.14 -6.02
N ALA A 68 -1.79 -4.20 -5.04
CA ALA A 68 -2.64 -5.37 -4.87
C ALA A 68 -3.78 -5.27 -5.90
N ASN A 69 -3.97 -6.30 -6.73
CA ASN A 69 -5.15 -6.32 -7.58
C ASN A 69 -6.42 -6.43 -6.72
N HIS A 70 -7.41 -5.59 -7.00
CA HIS A 70 -8.77 -5.79 -6.53
C HIS A 70 -9.34 -6.99 -7.31
N ARG A 71 -8.91 -8.21 -6.97
CA ARG A 71 -9.60 -9.41 -7.44
C ARG A 71 -10.94 -9.45 -6.72
N VAL A 72 -11.91 -8.74 -7.31
CA VAL A 72 -13.32 -9.00 -7.09
C VAL A 72 -13.51 -10.46 -7.49
N LEU A 73 -13.82 -11.28 -6.51
CA LEU A 73 -14.29 -12.65 -6.72
C LEU A 73 -15.77 -12.57 -7.10
#